data_AF-A0A7S4PE92-F1
#
_entry.id   AF-A0A7S4PE92-F1
#
_cell.length_a   1.000
_cell.length_b   1.000
_cell.length_c   1.000
_cell.angle_alpha   90.00
_cell.angle_beta   90.00
_cell.angle_gamma   90.00
#
_symmetry.space_group_name_H-M   'P 1'
#
loop_
_entity.id
_entity.type
_entity.pdbx_description
1 polymer ?
#
loop_
_entity_poly.entity_id
_entity_poly.type
_entity_poly.pdbx_seq_one_letter_code
_entity_poly.pdbx_strand_id
1 'polypeptide(L)'
;RYMYFFYRSFVEKNETIKWCPAPSCTNAIQVEKKDIVATCRCGFSFCFKCADYDVGDHMPASCEEVQNWMEKAVDESENVKWMMVNTKKCPQCSTPIEKNGGCMHMTCGKNIGGCGYEFCWLCRGPWKEHGTETGGYYSCNRFLKSRNKEEEDNIASTKTELERYMFHFHRYDSHRSARKIANQQLDEAEKKGQEMQETFSVRAADTAFLIDVTKQLLKNRRALEFSYIYGYYFNKTDKERELFLYLQEDLEKHTNKLSGLYETPIGMIGDYPSFCNWKEQVSNYTHVNKKFLDNFVEGVCDGLMKTAE
;
A
#
# COMPACT_ATOMS: atom_id res chain seq x y z
N ARG A 1 -12.07 -36.02 -15.26
CA ARG A 1 -12.31 -36.18 -13.80
C ARG A 1 -11.19 -36.98 -13.11
N TYR A 2 -10.82 -38.17 -13.57
CA TYR A 2 -9.68 -38.95 -13.03
C TYR A 2 -8.31 -38.22 -13.13
N MET A 3 -7.99 -37.66 -14.31
CA MET A 3 -6.76 -36.89 -14.53
C MET A 3 -6.61 -35.69 -13.56
N TYR A 4 -7.72 -35.03 -13.21
CA TYR A 4 -7.71 -33.93 -12.24
C TYR A 4 -7.28 -34.40 -10.84
N PHE A 5 -7.78 -35.54 -10.36
CA PHE A 5 -7.36 -36.12 -9.08
C PHE A 5 -5.91 -36.59 -9.10
N PHE A 6 -5.45 -37.13 -10.23
CA PHE A 6 -4.05 -37.55 -10.41
C PHE A 6 -3.09 -36.36 -10.34
N TYR A 7 -3.35 -35.29 -11.11
CA TYR A 7 -2.55 -34.07 -11.05
C TYR A 7 -2.62 -33.37 -9.68
N ARG A 8 -3.79 -33.37 -9.04
CA ARG A 8 -3.95 -32.81 -7.69
C ARG A 8 -3.08 -33.52 -6.66
N SER A 9 -3.06 -34.86 -6.66
CA SER A 9 -2.20 -35.63 -5.75
C SER A 9 -0.72 -35.42 -6.03
N PHE A 10 -0.31 -35.25 -7.30
CA PHE A 10 1.07 -34.95 -7.65
C PHE A 10 1.50 -33.57 -7.11
N VAL A 11 0.67 -32.55 -7.31
CA VAL A 11 0.97 -31.18 -6.84
C VAL A 11 0.98 -31.10 -5.31
N GLU A 12 0.00 -31.68 -4.63
CA GLU A 12 -0.09 -31.66 -3.15
C GLU A 12 1.09 -32.35 -2.45
N LYS A 13 1.76 -33.30 -3.14
CA LYS A 13 2.93 -34.01 -2.63
C LYS A 13 4.26 -33.36 -3.00
N ASN A 14 4.25 -32.30 -3.83
CA ASN A 14 5.45 -31.66 -4.31
C ASN A 14 5.72 -30.36 -3.51
N GLU A 15 6.89 -30.26 -2.89
CA GLU A 15 7.25 -29.08 -2.10
C GLU A 15 7.49 -27.81 -2.92
N THR A 16 7.78 -27.95 -4.22
CA THR A 16 8.10 -26.83 -5.12
C THR A 16 6.97 -26.48 -6.07
N ILE A 17 5.81 -27.16 -5.97
CA ILE A 17 4.63 -26.87 -6.79
C ILE A 17 3.41 -26.62 -5.91
N LYS A 18 2.68 -25.53 -6.15
CA LYS A 18 1.38 -25.29 -5.51
C LYS A 18 0.34 -24.80 -6.49
N TRP A 19 -0.92 -25.11 -6.20
CA TRP A 19 -2.06 -24.54 -6.91
C TRP A 19 -2.16 -23.05 -6.64
N CYS A 20 -2.55 -22.28 -7.66
CA CYS A 20 -2.97 -20.90 -7.45
C CYS A 20 -4.24 -20.89 -6.58
N PRO A 21 -4.27 -20.15 -5.47
CA PRO A 21 -5.42 -20.16 -4.57
C PRO A 21 -6.56 -19.25 -5.06
N ALA A 22 -6.37 -18.49 -6.15
CA ALA A 22 -7.40 -17.65 -6.73
C ALA A 22 -8.63 -18.48 -7.17
N PRO A 23 -9.86 -18.05 -6.80
CA PRO A 23 -11.08 -18.73 -7.20
C PRO A 23 -11.15 -18.95 -8.70
N SER A 24 -11.60 -20.13 -9.11
CA SER A 24 -11.74 -20.54 -10.52
C SER A 24 -10.43 -20.63 -11.31
N CYS A 25 -9.26 -20.40 -10.70
CA CYS A 25 -7.96 -20.63 -11.34
C CYS A 25 -7.54 -22.10 -11.19
N THR A 26 -7.17 -22.74 -12.30
CA THR A 26 -6.71 -24.14 -12.31
C THR A 26 -5.23 -24.26 -12.60
N ASN A 27 -4.47 -23.17 -12.48
CA ASN A 27 -3.04 -23.17 -12.74
C ASN A 27 -2.27 -23.65 -11.49
N ALA A 28 -1.22 -24.44 -11.70
CA ALA A 28 -0.21 -24.73 -10.70
C ALA A 28 1.06 -23.94 -11.03
N ILE A 29 1.79 -23.54 -10.00
CA ILE A 29 3.04 -22.78 -10.13
C ILE A 29 4.15 -23.58 -9.50
N GLN A 30 5.24 -23.73 -10.25
CA GLN A 30 6.48 -24.34 -9.81
C GLN A 30 7.50 -23.23 -9.52
N VAL A 31 8.22 -23.33 -8.40
CA VAL A 31 9.27 -22.38 -7.99
C VAL A 31 10.62 -23.09 -7.86
N GLU A 32 11.71 -22.45 -8.29
CA GLU A 32 13.06 -23.04 -8.27
C GLU A 32 13.75 -22.94 -6.90
N LYS A 33 13.51 -21.84 -6.19
CA LYS A 33 13.83 -21.65 -4.76
C LYS A 33 12.52 -21.44 -4.01
N LYS A 34 12.51 -21.57 -2.68
CA LYS A 34 11.37 -21.19 -1.83
C LYS A 34 11.23 -19.66 -1.83
N ASP A 35 11.05 -19.06 -2.99
CA ASP A 35 10.66 -17.67 -3.14
C ASP A 35 9.34 -17.50 -2.39
N ILE A 36 9.31 -16.48 -1.53
CA ILE A 36 8.15 -16.27 -0.67
C ILE A 36 6.93 -15.92 -1.53
N VAL A 37 7.12 -15.30 -2.71
CA VAL A 37 6.02 -14.82 -3.57
C VAL A 37 5.98 -15.56 -4.91
N ALA A 38 4.83 -16.13 -5.24
CA ALA A 38 4.52 -16.72 -6.53
C ALA A 38 3.48 -15.87 -7.27
N THR A 39 3.74 -15.58 -8.55
CA THR A 39 2.77 -14.86 -9.41
C THR A 39 2.20 -15.82 -10.45
N CYS A 40 0.89 -15.99 -10.43
CA CYS A 40 0.18 -16.83 -11.39
C CYS A 40 0.00 -16.11 -12.74
N ARG A 41 -0.16 -16.88 -13.83
CA ARG A 41 -0.56 -16.36 -15.14
C ARG A 41 -1.93 -15.66 -15.13
N CYS A 42 -2.80 -15.97 -14.16
CA CYS A 42 -4.06 -15.22 -13.98
C CYS A 42 -3.86 -13.81 -13.40
N GLY A 43 -2.63 -13.44 -13.03
CA GLY A 43 -2.28 -12.15 -12.44
C GLY A 43 -2.31 -12.13 -10.91
N PHE A 44 -2.78 -13.19 -10.25
CA PHE A 44 -2.79 -13.27 -8.78
C PHE A 44 -1.39 -13.58 -8.23
N SER A 45 -0.88 -12.71 -7.36
CA SER A 45 0.36 -12.92 -6.62
C SER A 45 0.05 -13.32 -5.18
N PHE A 46 0.71 -14.37 -4.69
CA PHE A 46 0.46 -14.92 -3.36
C PHE A 46 1.73 -15.44 -2.69
N CYS A 47 1.69 -15.54 -1.36
CA CYS A 47 2.78 -16.17 -0.65
C CYS A 47 2.78 -17.69 -0.90
N PHE A 48 3.86 -18.23 -1.46
CA PHE A 48 3.98 -19.65 -1.74
C PHE A 48 3.95 -20.49 -0.45
N LYS A 49 4.37 -19.96 0.70
CA LYS A 49 4.34 -20.69 1.98
C LYS A 49 2.91 -20.91 2.50
N CYS A 50 2.13 -19.85 2.71
CA CYS A 50 0.76 -19.99 3.23
C CYS A 50 -0.26 -20.39 2.15
N ALA A 51 -0.04 -19.98 0.89
CA ALA A 51 -0.97 -20.18 -0.23
C ALA A 51 -2.42 -19.76 0.09
N ASP A 52 -2.58 -18.72 0.92
CA ASP A 52 -3.88 -18.20 1.33
C ASP A 52 -4.37 -17.16 0.31
N TYR A 53 -5.61 -17.33 -0.16
CA TYR A 53 -6.24 -16.44 -1.13
C TYR A 53 -6.60 -15.07 -0.54
N ASP A 54 -7.17 -15.05 0.66
CA ASP A 54 -7.67 -13.83 1.29
C ASP A 54 -6.50 -12.95 1.78
N VAL A 55 -5.44 -13.61 2.24
CA VAL A 55 -4.18 -12.93 2.51
C VAL A 55 -3.59 -12.52 1.18
N GLY A 56 -3.11 -13.43 0.32
CA GLY A 56 -2.35 -13.12 -0.90
C GLY A 56 -0.85 -12.87 -0.64
N ASP A 57 -0.17 -12.09 -1.48
CA ASP A 57 1.25 -11.75 -1.33
C ASP A 57 1.46 -10.78 -0.18
N HIS A 58 2.09 -11.20 0.91
CA HIS A 58 2.21 -10.38 2.12
C HIS A 58 3.63 -9.89 2.38
N MET A 59 4.48 -9.75 1.35
CA MET A 59 5.80 -9.17 1.55
C MET A 59 5.73 -7.68 1.94
N PRO A 60 6.56 -7.23 2.89
CA PRO A 60 7.68 -7.95 3.50
C PRO A 60 7.33 -8.71 4.79
N ALA A 61 6.08 -8.76 5.25
CA ALA A 61 5.75 -9.49 6.46
C ALA A 61 5.87 -11.02 6.24
N SER A 62 6.34 -11.74 7.24
CA SER A 62 6.31 -13.20 7.27
C SER A 62 4.89 -13.72 7.51
N CYS A 63 4.63 -15.00 7.18
CA CYS A 63 3.32 -15.61 7.44
C CYS A 63 2.94 -15.56 8.93
N GLU A 64 3.93 -15.71 9.83
CA GLU A 64 3.72 -15.69 11.28
C GLU A 64 3.31 -14.29 11.77
N GLU A 65 4.01 -13.25 11.33
CA GLU A 65 3.66 -11.86 11.65
C GLU A 65 2.25 -11.50 11.16
N VAL A 66 1.89 -11.95 9.95
CA VAL A 66 0.53 -11.74 9.41
C VAL A 66 -0.51 -12.48 10.23
N GLN A 67 -0.26 -13.74 10.59
CA GLN A 67 -1.19 -14.51 11.42
C GLN A 67 -1.42 -13.81 12.78
N ASN A 68 -0.33 -13.47 13.48
CA ASN A 68 -0.38 -12.78 14.77
C ASN A 68 -1.11 -11.43 14.65
N TRP A 69 -0.91 -10.71 13.55
CA TRP A 69 -1.58 -9.45 13.28
C TRP A 69 -3.09 -9.60 13.11
N MET A 70 -3.53 -10.63 12.38
CA MET A 70 -4.95 -10.90 12.14
C MET A 70 -5.65 -11.35 13.42
N GLU A 71 -5.02 -12.20 14.23
CA GLU A 71 -5.53 -12.60 15.55
C GLU A 71 -5.69 -11.37 16.46
N LYS A 72 -4.66 -10.52 16.55
CA LYS A 72 -4.72 -9.28 17.33
C LYS A 72 -5.81 -8.31 16.85
N ALA A 73 -6.07 -8.25 15.53
CA ALA A 73 -7.13 -7.42 14.97
C ALA A 73 -8.54 -7.90 15.33
N VAL A 74 -8.72 -9.19 15.60
CA VAL A 74 -9.99 -9.74 16.11
C VAL A 74 -10.16 -9.32 17.58
N ASP A 75 -9.12 -9.48 18.39
CA ASP A 75 -9.14 -9.15 19.83
C ASP A 75 -9.35 -7.66 20.07
N GLU A 76 -8.71 -6.79 19.30
CA GLU A 76 -8.80 -5.33 19.41
C GLU A 76 -9.99 -4.74 18.63
N SER A 77 -10.86 -5.57 18.05
CA SER A 77 -11.87 -5.13 17.07
C SER A 77 -12.86 -4.09 17.59
N GLU A 78 -13.17 -4.08 18.89
CA GLU A 78 -14.03 -3.06 19.52
C GLU A 78 -13.31 -1.70 19.65
N ASN A 79 -12.04 -1.71 20.09
CA ASN A 79 -11.18 -0.52 20.18
C ASN A 79 -10.88 0.07 18.79
N VAL A 80 -10.68 -0.80 17.81
CA VAL A 80 -10.40 -0.45 16.41
C VAL A 80 -11.64 0.13 15.72
N LYS A 81 -12.82 -0.50 15.87
CA LYS A 81 -14.06 -0.03 15.23
C LYS A 81 -14.48 1.36 15.70
N TRP A 82 -14.28 1.69 16.97
CA TRP A 82 -14.60 3.02 17.52
C TRP A 82 -13.85 4.15 16.80
N MET A 83 -12.65 3.87 16.27
CA MET A 83 -11.73 4.86 15.69
C MET A 83 -11.71 4.88 14.15
N MET A 84 -12.21 3.83 13.49
CA MET A 84 -12.33 3.73 12.04
C MET A 84 -13.51 4.55 11.50
N VAL A 85 -13.47 5.87 11.65
CA VAL A 85 -14.42 6.74 10.98
C VAL A 85 -13.84 7.11 9.62
N ASN A 86 -14.48 6.65 8.53
CA ASN A 86 -14.13 7.00 7.14
C ASN A 86 -14.26 8.51 6.85
N THR A 87 -14.90 9.23 7.77
CA THR A 87 -14.99 10.68 7.80
C THR A 87 -14.09 11.23 8.89
N LYS A 88 -13.10 12.05 8.50
CA LYS A 88 -12.21 12.75 9.43
C LYS A 88 -12.47 14.25 9.37
N LYS A 89 -12.43 14.95 10.50
CA LYS A 89 -12.54 16.41 10.53
C LYS A 89 -11.28 17.07 9.96
N CYS A 90 -11.38 18.23 9.30
CA CYS A 90 -10.21 19.02 8.91
C CYS A 90 -9.43 19.45 10.16
N PRO A 91 -8.08 19.31 10.21
CA PRO A 91 -7.28 19.74 11.35
C PRO A 91 -7.31 21.26 11.60
N GLN A 92 -7.63 22.08 10.59
CA GLN A 92 -7.66 23.54 10.71
C GLN A 92 -9.07 24.10 10.98
N CYS A 93 -10.10 23.63 10.26
CA CYS A 93 -11.47 24.20 10.37
C CYS A 93 -12.53 23.21 10.88
N SER A 94 -12.14 21.98 11.20
CA SER A 94 -13.03 20.91 11.68
C SER A 94 -14.16 20.46 10.73
N THR A 95 -14.24 21.01 9.51
CA THR A 95 -15.17 20.53 8.47
C THR A 95 -14.97 19.03 8.24
N PRO A 96 -16.04 18.20 8.27
CA PRO A 96 -15.94 16.77 7.96
C PRO A 96 -15.45 16.53 6.53
N ILE A 97 -14.47 15.66 6.35
CA ILE A 97 -13.88 15.26 5.07
C ILE A 97 -13.97 13.75 4.96
N GLU A 98 -14.60 13.28 3.89
CA GLU A 98 -14.61 11.87 3.49
C GLU A 98 -13.45 11.61 2.51
N LYS A 99 -12.79 10.46 2.66
CA LYS A 99 -11.70 10.07 1.76
C LYS A 99 -12.28 9.55 0.44
N ASN A 100 -12.03 10.26 -0.66
CA ASN A 100 -12.56 9.96 -1.99
C ASN A 100 -11.48 9.59 -3.02
N GLY A 101 -10.31 9.11 -2.57
CA GLY A 101 -9.18 8.76 -3.41
C GLY A 101 -8.15 7.90 -2.69
N GLY A 102 -7.20 7.35 -3.45
CA GLY A 102 -6.10 6.55 -2.93
C GLY A 102 -4.96 7.40 -2.37
N CYS A 103 -4.84 8.66 -2.81
CA CYS A 103 -3.80 9.57 -2.36
C CYS A 103 -3.95 9.92 -0.88
N MET A 104 -2.81 9.98 -0.16
CA MET A 104 -2.79 10.42 1.24
C MET A 104 -2.70 11.94 1.39
N HIS A 105 -2.42 12.65 0.29
CA HIS A 105 -2.51 14.11 0.21
C HIS A 105 -3.97 14.53 0.13
N MET A 106 -4.45 15.26 1.13
CA MET A 106 -5.83 15.74 1.17
C MET A 106 -5.88 17.25 1.25
N THR A 107 -6.77 17.84 0.45
CA THR A 107 -7.06 19.27 0.47
C THR A 107 -8.47 19.48 1.02
N CYS A 108 -8.61 20.34 2.04
CA CYS A 108 -9.90 20.72 2.58
C CYS A 108 -10.65 21.60 1.57
N GLY A 109 -11.45 21.00 0.69
CA GLY A 109 -12.09 21.68 -0.44
C GLY A 109 -12.89 22.91 -0.05
N LYS A 110 -12.56 24.07 -0.63
CA LYS A 110 -13.32 25.32 -0.40
C LYS A 110 -14.76 25.22 -0.93
N ASN A 111 -14.96 24.40 -1.96
CA ASN A 111 -16.26 24.11 -2.58
C ASN A 111 -17.26 23.42 -1.64
N ILE A 112 -16.79 22.70 -0.63
CA ILE A 112 -17.64 22.04 0.38
C ILE A 112 -17.71 22.83 1.71
N GLY A 113 -17.36 24.12 1.69
CA GLY A 113 -17.28 24.95 2.90
C GLY A 113 -16.02 24.71 3.74
N GLY A 114 -14.97 24.13 3.16
CA GLY A 114 -13.66 23.94 3.77
C GLY A 114 -12.73 25.15 3.67
N CYS A 115 -11.58 25.08 4.34
CA CYS A 115 -10.62 26.19 4.44
C CYS A 115 -9.49 26.20 3.38
N GLY A 116 -9.38 25.17 2.54
CA GLY A 116 -8.31 25.01 1.56
C GLY A 116 -7.00 24.43 2.11
N TYR A 117 -6.96 24.01 3.38
CA TYR A 117 -5.77 23.45 4.00
C TYR A 117 -5.37 22.09 3.40
N GLU A 118 -4.07 21.93 3.13
CA GLU A 118 -3.48 20.69 2.63
C GLU A 118 -2.79 19.93 3.75
N PHE A 119 -3.15 18.65 3.93
CA PHE A 119 -2.69 17.83 5.03
C PHE A 119 -2.56 16.36 4.65
N CYS A 120 -1.82 15.61 5.47
CA CYS A 120 -1.69 14.16 5.34
C CYS A 120 -2.83 13.43 6.05
N TRP A 121 -3.49 12.50 5.36
CA TRP A 121 -4.60 11.72 5.91
C TRP A 121 -4.21 10.83 7.11
N LEU A 122 -2.95 10.41 7.17
CA LEU A 122 -2.41 9.53 8.21
C LEU A 122 -2.11 10.30 9.49
N CYS A 123 -1.16 11.25 9.44
CA CYS A 123 -0.68 11.96 10.63
C CYS A 123 -1.45 13.24 10.95
N ARG A 124 -2.33 13.72 10.06
CA ARG A 124 -3.09 14.97 10.20
C ARG A 124 -2.24 16.25 10.20
N GLY A 125 -0.92 16.13 9.98
CA GLY A 125 0.00 17.24 9.86
C GLY A 125 -0.06 17.94 8.49
N PRO A 126 0.48 19.17 8.39
CA PRO A 126 0.54 19.94 7.16
C PRO A 126 1.27 19.18 6.04
N TRP A 127 0.73 19.24 4.82
CA TRP A 127 1.34 18.55 3.69
C TRP A 127 2.71 19.14 3.31
N LYS A 128 2.90 20.45 3.48
CA LYS A 128 4.19 21.12 3.24
C LYS A 128 5.36 20.54 4.05
N GLU A 129 5.08 19.90 5.19
CA GLU A 129 6.11 19.26 6.02
C GLU A 129 6.46 17.84 5.56
N HIS A 130 5.78 17.32 4.52
CA HIS A 130 6.08 16.04 3.88
C HIS A 130 7.05 16.21 2.68
N GLY A 131 7.86 17.27 2.69
CA GLY A 131 8.93 17.54 1.73
C GLY A 131 10.30 17.06 2.21
N THR A 132 11.28 16.98 1.30
CA THR A 132 12.66 16.54 1.62
C THR A 132 13.38 17.45 2.62
N GLU A 133 12.96 18.71 2.74
CA GLU A 133 13.64 19.74 3.54
C GLU A 133 13.19 19.77 5.02
N THR A 134 12.05 19.17 5.36
CA THR A 134 11.39 19.30 6.68
C THR A 134 11.46 18.03 7.53
N GLY A 135 12.30 17.05 7.14
CA GLY A 135 12.24 15.71 7.74
C GLY A 135 11.06 14.87 7.24
N GLY A 136 10.43 15.30 6.14
CA GLY A 136 9.63 14.50 5.20
C GLY A 136 8.58 13.55 5.76
N TYR A 137 8.33 12.52 4.95
CA TYR A 137 7.48 11.39 5.31
C TYR A 137 8.07 10.57 6.48
N TYR A 138 9.37 10.74 6.76
CA TYR A 138 10.15 10.07 7.81
C TYR A 138 9.55 10.29 9.21
N SER A 139 8.97 11.47 9.44
CA SER A 139 8.27 11.79 10.69
C SER A 139 6.86 11.19 10.75
N CYS A 140 6.29 10.80 9.60
CA CYS A 140 4.95 10.26 9.46
C CYS A 140 4.91 8.72 9.57
N ASN A 141 5.92 8.01 9.06
CA ASN A 141 5.96 6.54 9.13
C ASN A 141 6.67 5.99 10.38
N ARG A 142 7.38 6.82 11.14
CA ARG A 142 7.99 6.45 12.43
C ARG A 142 7.02 6.57 13.61
N PHE A 143 6.93 5.53 14.42
CA PHE A 143 6.25 5.59 15.72
C PHE A 143 7.16 6.25 16.76
N LEU A 144 6.72 7.38 17.31
CA LEU A 144 7.37 8.04 18.45
C LEU A 144 6.56 7.76 19.71
N LYS A 145 7.20 7.19 20.75
CA LYS A 145 6.57 7.05 22.07
C LYS A 145 6.30 8.44 22.65
N SER A 146 5.12 8.63 23.25
CA SER A 146 4.81 9.88 23.96
C SER A 146 5.83 10.08 25.10
N ARG A 147 6.53 11.22 25.11
CA ARG A 147 7.54 11.55 26.15
C ARG A 147 6.93 12.05 27.46
N ASN A 148 5.61 11.88 27.66
CA ASN A 148 4.94 12.45 28.81
C ASN A 148 4.95 11.48 29.99
N LYS A 149 5.85 11.81 30.93
CA LYS A 149 5.99 11.40 32.33
C LYS A 149 6.38 9.95 32.58
N GLU A 150 7.63 9.81 32.99
CA GLU A 150 8.04 8.91 34.07
C GLU A 150 7.01 9.01 35.21
N GLU A 151 6.06 8.08 35.28
CA GLU A 151 5.34 7.69 36.50
C GLU A 151 4.31 6.59 36.16
N GLU A 152 4.40 5.48 36.90
CA GLU A 152 3.45 4.35 37.04
C GLU A 152 3.56 3.15 36.06
N ASP A 153 4.20 2.10 36.56
CA ASP A 153 4.39 0.77 35.96
C ASP A 153 3.06 0.03 35.65
N ASN A 154 3.10 -0.81 34.62
CA ASN A 154 2.04 -1.64 33.99
C ASN A 154 0.91 -0.96 33.21
N ILE A 155 0.32 0.15 33.69
CA ILE A 155 -0.75 0.85 32.93
C ILE A 155 -0.14 1.65 31.77
N ALA A 156 1.02 2.28 31.99
CA ALA A 156 1.76 2.98 30.95
C ALA A 156 2.26 2.02 29.84
N SER A 157 2.71 0.80 30.16
CA SER A 157 3.21 -0.14 29.13
C SER A 157 2.09 -0.63 28.22
N THR A 158 0.95 -1.05 28.79
CA THR A 158 -0.23 -1.49 28.03
C THR A 158 -0.76 -0.38 27.13
N LYS A 159 -0.80 0.87 27.63
CA LYS A 159 -1.20 2.04 26.84
C LYS A 159 -0.23 2.30 25.68
N THR A 160 1.08 2.18 25.90
CA THR A 160 2.08 2.37 24.84
C THR A 160 2.04 1.26 23.79
N GLU A 161 1.66 0.03 24.17
CA GLU A 161 1.51 -1.08 23.21
C GLU A 161 0.26 -0.88 22.34
N LEU A 162 -0.86 -0.48 22.92
CA LEU A 162 -2.07 -0.16 22.18
C LEU A 162 -1.84 1.04 21.24
N GLU A 163 -1.16 2.10 21.71
CA GLU A 163 -0.77 3.23 20.87
C GLU A 163 0.11 2.80 19.67
N ARG A 164 1.09 1.92 19.92
CA ARG A 164 1.94 1.35 18.86
C ARG A 164 1.12 0.53 17.88
N TYR A 165 0.23 -0.33 18.38
CA TYR A 165 -0.64 -1.15 17.54
C TYR A 165 -1.52 -0.27 16.65
N MET A 166 -2.22 0.71 17.25
CA MET A 166 -3.08 1.66 16.54
C MET A 166 -2.31 2.46 15.48
N PHE A 167 -1.08 2.88 15.78
CA PHE A 167 -0.23 3.56 14.80
C PHE A 167 0.01 2.74 13.54
N HIS A 168 0.40 1.46 13.70
CA HIS A 168 0.68 0.59 12.57
C HIS A 168 -0.62 0.17 11.88
N PHE A 169 -1.67 -0.05 12.66
CA PHE A 169 -2.97 -0.50 12.19
C PHE A 169 -3.66 0.53 11.30
N HIS A 170 -3.67 1.79 11.70
CA HIS A 170 -4.21 2.85 10.86
C HIS A 170 -3.50 2.98 9.51
N ARG A 171 -2.19 2.70 9.45
CA ARG A 171 -1.42 2.78 8.20
C ARG A 171 -1.62 1.56 7.32
N TYR A 172 -1.62 0.37 7.93
CA TYR A 172 -2.04 -0.88 7.29
C TYR A 172 -3.42 -0.73 6.63
N ASP A 173 -4.44 -0.32 7.40
CA ASP A 173 -5.81 -0.21 6.90
C ASP A 173 -5.97 0.91 5.86
N SER A 174 -5.25 2.01 6.00
CA SER A 174 -5.26 3.09 5.01
C SER A 174 -4.68 2.65 3.66
N HIS A 175 -3.58 1.88 3.65
CA HIS A 175 -3.03 1.32 2.41
C HIS A 175 -3.90 0.19 1.86
N ARG A 176 -4.51 -0.64 2.71
CA ARG A 176 -5.52 -1.64 2.29
C ARG A 176 -6.70 -0.97 1.59
N SER A 177 -7.22 0.13 2.15
CA SER A 177 -8.30 0.92 1.56
C SER A 177 -7.86 1.59 0.26
N ALA A 178 -6.67 2.19 0.21
CA ALA A 178 -6.11 2.76 -1.01
C ALA A 178 -5.87 1.69 -2.10
N ARG A 179 -5.53 0.46 -1.72
CA ARG A 179 -5.42 -0.68 -2.65
C ARG A 179 -6.78 -1.06 -3.24
N LYS A 180 -7.87 -1.05 -2.44
CA LYS A 180 -9.24 -1.27 -2.96
C LYS A 180 -9.60 -0.19 -3.99
N ILE A 181 -9.27 1.07 -3.73
CA ILE A 181 -9.48 2.17 -4.68
C ILE A 181 -8.64 1.96 -5.94
N ALA A 182 -7.36 1.59 -5.81
CA ALA A 182 -6.52 1.29 -6.97
C ALA A 182 -7.05 0.10 -7.81
N ASN A 183 -7.71 -0.87 -7.17
CA ASN A 183 -8.37 -1.97 -7.89
C ASN A 183 -9.57 -1.46 -8.69
N GLN A 184 -10.43 -0.65 -8.07
CA GLN A 184 -11.54 -0.01 -8.78
C GLN A 184 -11.04 0.87 -9.93
N GLN A 185 -9.96 1.63 -9.71
CA GLN A 185 -9.32 2.43 -10.75
C GLN A 185 -8.78 1.59 -11.90
N LEU A 186 -8.30 0.36 -11.64
CA LEU A 186 -7.89 -0.58 -12.68
C LEU A 186 -9.10 -1.08 -13.46
N ASP A 187 -10.18 -1.46 -12.78
CA ASP A 187 -11.44 -1.91 -13.40
C ASP A 187 -12.06 -0.80 -14.28
N GLU A 188 -11.89 0.47 -13.88
CA GLU A 188 -12.40 1.65 -14.59
C GLU A 188 -11.38 2.30 -15.55
N ALA A 189 -10.15 1.79 -15.63
CA ALA A 189 -9.06 2.42 -16.39
C ALA A 189 -9.38 2.54 -17.88
N GLU A 190 -10.03 1.53 -18.46
CA GLU A 190 -10.46 1.55 -19.87
C GLU A 190 -11.51 2.63 -20.13
N LYS A 191 -12.49 2.76 -19.23
CA LYS A 191 -13.53 3.80 -19.31
C LYS A 191 -12.90 5.20 -19.21
N LYS A 192 -12.02 5.43 -18.24
CA LYS A 192 -11.26 6.68 -18.13
C LYS A 192 -10.44 6.97 -19.39
N GLY A 193 -9.85 5.93 -19.99
CA GLY A 193 -9.15 6.04 -21.26
C GLY A 193 -10.07 6.42 -22.43
N GLN A 194 -11.30 5.92 -22.49
CA GLN A 194 -12.30 6.31 -23.50
C GLN A 194 -12.69 7.79 -23.35
N GLU A 195 -12.98 8.24 -22.13
CA GLU A 195 -13.28 9.65 -21.84
C GLU A 195 -12.14 10.59 -22.27
N MET A 196 -10.88 10.18 -22.06
CA MET A 196 -9.71 10.93 -22.52
C MET A 196 -9.56 10.92 -24.05
N GLN A 197 -9.87 9.81 -24.72
CA GLN A 197 -9.83 9.72 -26.19
C GLN A 197 -10.80 10.72 -26.82
N GLU A 198 -12.02 10.82 -26.28
CA GLU A 198 -13.02 11.80 -26.73
C GLU A 198 -12.58 13.23 -26.43
N THR A 199 -12.18 13.51 -25.19
CA THR A 199 -11.85 14.86 -24.72
C THR A 199 -10.64 15.46 -25.46
N PHE A 200 -9.59 14.67 -25.67
CA PHE A 200 -8.34 15.14 -26.27
C PHE A 200 -8.16 14.72 -27.73
N SER A 201 -9.12 13.99 -28.31
CA SER A 201 -9.04 13.46 -29.68
C SER A 201 -7.79 12.58 -29.93
N VAL A 202 -7.51 11.68 -28.98
CA VAL A 202 -6.34 10.77 -29.01
C VAL A 202 -6.72 9.31 -29.25
N ARG A 203 -5.75 8.44 -29.51
CA ARG A 203 -6.00 7.02 -29.80
C ARG A 203 -6.00 6.17 -28.52
N ALA A 204 -6.58 4.97 -28.58
CA ALA A 204 -6.51 4.00 -27.48
C ALA A 204 -5.07 3.71 -27.01
N ALA A 205 -4.11 3.66 -27.94
CA ALA A 205 -2.69 3.50 -27.61
C ALA A 205 -2.13 4.65 -26.75
N ASP A 206 -2.72 5.84 -26.82
CA ASP A 206 -2.30 6.99 -26.02
C ASP A 206 -2.80 6.94 -24.58
N THR A 207 -3.74 6.06 -24.25
CA THR A 207 -4.35 5.92 -22.92
C THR A 207 -4.10 4.56 -22.28
N ALA A 208 -3.49 3.61 -23.00
CA ALA A 208 -3.15 2.27 -22.50
C ALA A 208 -2.29 2.28 -21.22
N PHE A 209 -1.47 3.32 -21.03
CA PHE A 209 -0.63 3.49 -19.84
C PHE A 209 -1.42 3.57 -18.52
N LEU A 210 -2.70 3.94 -18.55
CA LEU A 210 -3.55 4.02 -17.35
C LEU A 210 -3.65 2.67 -16.61
N ILE A 211 -3.64 1.57 -17.37
CA ILE A 211 -3.65 0.20 -16.83
C ILE A 211 -2.32 -0.10 -16.12
N ASP A 212 -1.20 0.32 -16.70
CA ASP A 212 0.13 0.07 -16.13
C ASP A 212 0.35 0.86 -14.84
N VAL A 213 -0.13 2.11 -14.80
CA VAL A 213 -0.10 2.98 -13.61
C VAL A 213 -0.88 2.36 -12.45
N THR A 214 -2.12 1.92 -12.71
CA THR A 214 -2.99 1.33 -11.68
C THR A 214 -2.46 -0.01 -11.18
N LYS A 215 -1.92 -0.86 -12.07
CA LYS A 215 -1.19 -2.07 -11.68
C LYS A 215 0.02 -1.78 -10.80
N GLN A 216 0.79 -0.73 -11.09
CA GLN A 216 1.93 -0.34 -10.26
C GLN A 216 1.47 0.18 -8.89
N LEU A 217 0.42 1.00 -8.84
CA LEU A 217 -0.17 1.47 -7.59
C LEU A 217 -0.66 0.30 -6.73
N LEU A 218 -1.32 -0.70 -7.32
CA LEU A 218 -1.76 -1.91 -6.61
C LEU A 218 -0.58 -2.64 -5.93
N LYS A 219 0.51 -2.86 -6.67
CA LYS A 219 1.72 -3.50 -6.14
C LYS A 219 2.35 -2.69 -5.00
N ASN A 220 2.49 -1.39 -5.19
CA ASN A 220 3.08 -0.52 -4.17
C ASN A 220 2.22 -0.48 -2.90
N ARG A 221 0.90 -0.29 -3.02
CA ARG A 221 -0.02 -0.29 -1.88
C ARG A 221 -0.03 -1.61 -1.15
N ARG A 222 0.14 -2.72 -1.88
CA ARG A 222 0.26 -4.05 -1.30
C ARG A 222 1.53 -4.20 -0.46
N ALA A 223 2.69 -3.84 -1.00
CA ALA A 223 3.94 -3.86 -0.24
C ALA A 223 3.89 -2.93 0.98
N LEU A 224 3.32 -1.73 0.82
CA LEU A 224 3.16 -0.77 1.91
C LEU A 224 2.20 -1.26 3.00
N GLU A 225 1.06 -1.87 2.62
CA GLU A 225 0.11 -2.50 3.56
C GLU A 225 0.86 -3.46 4.50
N PHE A 226 1.59 -4.43 3.96
CA PHE A 226 2.31 -5.41 4.78
C PHE A 226 3.60 -4.89 5.41
N SER A 227 4.17 -3.80 4.88
CA SER A 227 5.33 -3.16 5.52
C SER A 227 5.02 -2.66 6.93
N TYR A 228 3.78 -2.26 7.21
CA TYR A 228 3.38 -1.83 8.55
C TYR A 228 3.18 -2.99 9.53
N ILE A 229 2.81 -4.18 9.03
CA ILE A 229 2.82 -5.39 9.85
C ILE A 229 4.27 -5.75 10.20
N TYR A 230 5.14 -5.80 9.19
CA TYR A 230 6.56 -6.05 9.37
C TYR A 230 7.21 -5.04 10.34
N GLY A 231 6.94 -3.73 10.17
CA GLY A 231 7.42 -2.68 11.07
C GLY A 231 6.92 -2.83 12.52
N TYR A 232 5.71 -3.34 12.72
CA TYR A 232 5.18 -3.59 14.07
C TYR A 232 5.94 -4.70 14.79
N TYR A 233 6.27 -5.80 14.10
CA TYR A 233 7.02 -6.92 14.67
C TYR A 233 8.55 -6.80 14.53
N PHE A 234 9.03 -5.73 13.89
CA PHE A 234 10.46 -5.51 13.64
C PHE A 234 11.31 -5.56 14.93
N ASN A 235 12.20 -6.55 14.99
CA ASN A 235 13.00 -6.88 16.17
C ASN A 235 14.52 -6.86 15.92
N LYS A 236 14.98 -6.23 14.83
CA LYS A 236 16.41 -6.12 14.47
C LYS A 236 17.07 -4.87 15.03
N THR A 237 18.34 -4.63 14.66
CA THR A 237 19.14 -3.51 15.18
C THR A 237 18.56 -2.14 14.79
N ASP A 238 18.93 -1.09 15.53
CA ASP A 238 18.50 0.28 15.22
C ASP A 238 18.91 0.71 13.82
N LYS A 239 20.12 0.37 13.36
CA LYS A 239 20.58 0.70 12.00
C LYS A 239 19.72 0.06 10.91
N GLU A 240 19.35 -1.20 11.10
CA GLU A 240 18.46 -1.92 10.18
C GLU A 240 17.05 -1.34 10.17
N ARG A 241 16.56 -0.92 11.36
CA ARG A 241 15.29 -0.21 11.48
C ARG A 241 15.31 1.11 10.73
N GLU A 242 16.40 1.88 10.83
CA GLU A 242 16.56 3.14 10.11
C GLU A 242 16.54 2.95 8.59
N LEU A 243 17.25 1.94 8.11
CA LEU A 243 17.24 1.59 6.68
C LEU A 243 15.83 1.18 6.23
N PHE A 244 15.15 0.33 6.99
CA PHE A 244 13.77 -0.08 6.69
C PHE A 244 12.83 1.12 6.62
N LEU A 245 12.85 1.99 7.63
CA LEU A 245 11.99 3.17 7.69
C LEU A 245 12.27 4.13 6.53
N TYR A 246 13.54 4.31 6.16
CA TYR A 246 13.94 5.11 5.00
C TYR A 246 13.38 4.54 3.68
N LEU A 247 13.54 3.22 3.45
CA LEU A 247 13.04 2.58 2.23
C LEU A 247 11.50 2.59 2.18
N GLN A 248 10.83 2.36 3.31
CA GLN A 248 9.37 2.43 3.42
C GLN A 248 8.86 3.84 3.12
N GLU A 249 9.53 4.86 3.67
CA GLU A 249 9.21 6.27 3.45
C GLU A 249 9.30 6.61 1.96
N ASP A 250 10.41 6.22 1.33
CA ASP A 250 10.70 6.56 -0.05
C ASP A 250 9.66 5.94 -1.00
N LEU A 251 9.32 4.67 -0.76
CA LEU A 251 8.23 4.00 -1.48
C LEU A 251 6.88 4.70 -1.25
N GLU A 252 6.55 5.06 -0.01
CA GLU A 252 5.26 5.68 0.32
C GLU A 252 5.11 7.06 -0.33
N LYS A 253 6.13 7.91 -0.25
CA LYS A 253 6.16 9.23 -0.87
C LYS A 253 5.93 9.16 -2.37
N HIS A 254 6.68 8.28 -3.05
CA HIS A 254 6.61 8.16 -4.51
C HIS A 254 5.31 7.50 -4.97
N THR A 255 4.76 6.58 -4.18
CA THR A 255 3.44 5.98 -4.43
C THR A 255 2.33 7.02 -4.32
N ASN A 256 2.37 7.86 -3.29
CA ASN A 256 1.36 8.91 -3.10
C ASN A 256 1.43 9.97 -4.20
N LYS A 257 2.64 10.37 -4.63
CA LYS A 257 2.77 11.28 -5.78
C LYS A 257 2.22 10.66 -7.07
N LEU A 258 2.48 9.38 -7.33
CA LEU A 258 1.91 8.71 -8.51
C LEU A 258 0.38 8.62 -8.43
N SER A 259 -0.17 8.30 -7.25
CA SER A 259 -1.62 8.27 -7.00
C SER A 259 -2.24 9.63 -7.31
N GLY A 260 -1.64 10.73 -6.83
CA GLY A 260 -2.12 12.08 -7.10
C GLY A 260 -2.07 12.47 -8.59
N LEU A 261 -1.00 12.10 -9.30
CA LEU A 261 -0.91 12.33 -10.74
C LEU A 261 -2.01 11.57 -11.50
N TYR A 262 -2.27 10.31 -11.15
CA TYR A 262 -3.34 9.51 -11.75
C TYR A 262 -4.73 10.08 -11.43
N GLU A 263 -4.95 10.55 -10.19
CA GLU A 263 -6.23 11.08 -9.69
C GLU A 263 -6.56 12.49 -10.20
N THR A 264 -5.69 13.10 -11.03
CA THR A 264 -5.97 14.40 -11.65
C THR A 264 -7.26 14.34 -12.47
N PRO A 265 -8.26 15.20 -12.20
CA PRO A 265 -9.50 15.23 -12.98
C PRO A 265 -9.23 15.59 -14.45
N ILE A 266 -9.92 14.92 -15.38
CA ILE A 266 -9.73 15.13 -16.83
C ILE A 266 -9.88 16.61 -17.21
N GLY A 267 -10.90 17.29 -16.67
CA GLY A 267 -11.14 18.71 -16.93
C GLY A 267 -10.06 19.66 -16.40
N MET A 268 -9.16 19.22 -15.52
CA MET A 268 -8.04 20.02 -15.02
C MET A 268 -6.74 19.80 -15.79
N ILE A 269 -6.67 18.80 -16.68
CA ILE A 269 -5.48 18.55 -17.50
C ILE A 269 -5.28 19.67 -18.53
N GLY A 270 -6.36 20.28 -19.02
CA GLY A 270 -6.30 21.40 -19.95
C GLY A 270 -6.51 20.95 -21.40
N ASP A 271 -5.54 21.25 -22.27
CA ASP A 271 -5.59 20.99 -23.71
C ASP A 271 -4.73 19.78 -24.13
N TYR A 272 -4.70 19.47 -25.43
CA TYR A 272 -3.93 18.34 -25.98
C TYR A 272 -2.42 18.41 -25.63
N PRO A 273 -1.71 19.54 -25.78
CA PRO A 273 -0.34 19.68 -25.30
C PRO A 273 -0.17 19.36 -23.81
N SER A 274 -1.10 19.82 -22.97
CA SER A 274 -1.07 19.57 -21.53
C SER A 274 -1.34 18.09 -21.21
N PHE A 275 -2.22 17.44 -21.95
CA PHE A 275 -2.42 15.99 -21.89
C PHE A 275 -1.14 15.23 -22.24
N CYS A 276 -0.44 15.60 -23.32
CA CYS A 276 0.81 14.94 -23.71
C CYS A 276 1.87 15.03 -22.60
N ASN A 277 2.03 16.21 -22.01
CA ASN A 277 2.95 16.42 -20.88
C ASN A 277 2.52 15.60 -19.64
N TRP A 278 1.23 15.60 -19.30
CA TRP A 278 0.70 14.81 -18.19
C TRP A 278 0.91 13.30 -18.40
N LYS A 279 0.62 12.78 -19.60
CA LYS A 279 0.85 11.39 -20.00
C LYS A 279 2.32 11.00 -19.83
N GLU A 280 3.23 11.84 -20.31
CA GLU A 280 4.68 11.62 -20.18
C GLU A 280 5.10 11.59 -18.71
N GLN A 281 4.66 12.56 -17.90
CA GLN A 281 4.96 12.61 -16.47
C GLN A 281 4.47 11.35 -15.76
N VAL A 282 3.22 10.94 -15.98
CA VAL A 282 2.64 9.75 -15.35
C VAL A 282 3.37 8.48 -15.77
N SER A 283 3.64 8.32 -17.07
CA SER A 283 4.31 7.13 -17.61
C SER A 283 5.75 7.00 -17.07
N ASN A 284 6.52 8.09 -17.15
CA ASN A 284 7.89 8.13 -16.65
C ASN A 284 7.92 7.87 -15.14
N TYR A 285 7.03 8.52 -14.38
CA TYR A 285 7.02 8.37 -12.93
C TYR A 285 6.52 6.99 -12.47
N THR A 286 5.72 6.30 -13.29
CA THR A 286 5.37 4.89 -13.08
C THR A 286 6.61 3.99 -13.16
N HIS A 287 7.47 4.21 -14.15
CA HIS A 287 8.72 3.46 -14.30
C HIS A 287 9.67 3.71 -13.12
N VAL A 288 9.74 4.95 -12.64
CA VAL A 288 10.53 5.28 -11.45
C VAL A 288 9.93 4.63 -10.19
N ASN A 289 8.60 4.63 -10.02
CA ASN A 289 7.93 3.97 -8.90
C ASN A 289 8.21 2.47 -8.82
N LYS A 290 8.33 1.80 -9.98
CA LYS A 290 8.74 0.40 -10.02
C LYS A 290 10.12 0.20 -9.38
N LYS A 291 11.10 1.08 -9.68
CA LYS A 291 12.43 1.01 -9.07
C LYS A 291 12.40 1.23 -7.55
N PHE A 292 11.55 2.12 -7.05
CA PHE A 292 11.40 2.30 -5.60
C PHE A 292 10.80 1.05 -4.92
N LEU A 293 9.85 0.40 -5.57
CA LEU A 293 9.32 -0.87 -5.09
C LEU A 293 10.39 -1.97 -5.12
N ASP A 294 11.13 -2.10 -6.23
CA ASP A 294 12.20 -3.08 -6.38
C ASP A 294 13.28 -2.85 -5.30
N ASN A 295 13.73 -1.60 -5.10
CA ASN A 295 14.69 -1.23 -4.05
C ASN A 295 14.16 -1.53 -2.63
N PHE A 296 12.87 -1.30 -2.37
CA PHE A 296 12.26 -1.63 -1.09
C PHE A 296 12.24 -3.14 -0.86
N VAL A 297 11.83 -3.91 -1.87
CA VAL A 297 11.78 -5.38 -1.80
C VAL A 297 13.18 -5.94 -1.63
N GLU A 298 14.16 -5.55 -2.45
CA GLU A 298 15.56 -6.00 -2.34
C GLU A 298 16.17 -5.57 -1.00
N GLY A 299 16.02 -4.31 -0.60
CA GLY A 299 16.57 -3.80 0.65
C GLY A 299 16.03 -4.53 1.88
N VAL A 300 14.73 -4.85 1.89
CA VAL A 300 14.11 -5.57 3.01
C VAL A 300 14.36 -7.08 2.92
N CYS A 301 14.18 -7.71 1.76
CA CYS A 301 14.27 -9.17 1.60
C CYS A 301 15.72 -9.67 1.54
N ASP A 302 16.58 -8.99 0.77
CA ASP A 302 17.98 -9.40 0.60
C ASP A 302 18.90 -8.76 1.64
N GLY A 303 18.62 -7.51 2.05
CA GLY A 303 19.45 -6.78 2.99
C GLY A 303 19.10 -7.01 4.46
N LEU A 304 17.81 -7.14 4.78
CA LEU A 304 17.36 -7.27 6.17
C LEU A 304 16.86 -8.67 6.51
N MET A 305 16.17 -9.40 5.62
CA MET A 305 15.62 -10.72 5.96
C MET A 305 16.63 -11.86 5.92
N LYS A 306 17.83 -11.68 5.34
CA LYS A 306 18.94 -12.63 5.49
C LYS A 306 19.48 -12.52 6.92
N THR A 307 19.18 -13.50 7.75
CA THR A 307 19.95 -13.72 8.98
C THR A 307 21.40 -13.95 8.59
N ALA A 308 22.33 -13.24 9.23
CA ALA A 308 23.74 -13.63 9.18
C ALA A 308 23.81 -15.11 9.58
N GLU A 309 24.29 -15.95 8.66
CA GLU A 309 24.63 -17.36 8.93
C GLU A 309 25.70 -17.46 10.03
#